data_AF-A0A376EBZ7-F1
#
_entry.id   AF-A0A376EBZ7-F1
#
_cell.length_a   1.000
_cell.length_b   1.000
_cell.length_c   1.000
_cell.angle_alpha   90.00
_cell.angle_beta   90.00
_cell.angle_gamma   90.00
#
_symmetry.space_group_name_H-M   'P 1'
#
loop_
_entity.id
_entity.type
_entity.pdbx_description
1 polymer ?
#
loop_
_entity_poly.entity_id
_entity_poly.type
_entity_poly.pdbx_seq_one_letter_code
_entity_poly.pdbx_strand_id
1 'polypeptide(L)'
;MEDLAQTFDYLKQFLTEERLSKIEHFSSESSDFVLPVMDDVYQFRNAAAIIRSVEACAFHKVVAMEEENVFDPNLTVTKGAETWVEVEKMSKNIASLQNIKDRGYKILAVSLEKKCRDAS
;
A
#
# COMPACT_ATOMS: atom_id res chain seq x y z
N MET A 1 -18.69 1.86 14.65
CA MET A 1 -18.15 0.48 14.67
C MET A 1 -19.24 -0.53 14.29
N GLU A 2 -20.46 -0.44 14.86
CA GLU A 2 -21.62 -1.25 14.45
C GLU A 2 -21.94 -1.17 12.94
N ASP A 3 -21.83 0.02 12.35
CA ASP A 3 -22.16 0.27 10.94
C ASP A 3 -21.25 -0.50 9.95
N LEU A 4 -19.97 -0.69 10.30
CA LEU A 4 -19.00 -1.37 9.43
C LEU A 4 -19.20 -2.89 9.43
N ALA A 5 -19.50 -3.46 10.61
CA ALA A 5 -19.82 -4.87 10.75
C ALA A 5 -21.13 -5.22 10.01
N GLN A 6 -22.14 -4.37 10.13
CA GLN A 6 -23.41 -4.54 9.44
C GLN A 6 -23.25 -4.41 7.91
N THR A 7 -22.42 -3.46 7.45
CA THR A 7 -22.07 -3.33 6.03
C THR A 7 -21.30 -4.54 5.51
N PHE A 8 -20.35 -5.05 6.30
CA PHE A 8 -19.60 -6.25 5.94
C PHE A 8 -20.50 -7.47 5.82
N ASP A 9 -21.38 -7.72 6.80
CA ASP A 9 -22.33 -8.85 6.76
C ASP A 9 -23.29 -8.74 5.57
N TYR A 10 -23.74 -7.52 5.25
CA TYR A 10 -24.54 -7.28 4.06
C TYR A 10 -23.77 -7.55 2.77
N LEU A 11 -22.49 -7.17 2.66
CA LEU A 11 -21.68 -7.42 1.46
C LEU A 11 -21.23 -8.88 1.35
N LYS A 12 -21.06 -9.57 2.49
CA LYS A 12 -20.62 -10.96 2.59
C LYS A 12 -21.53 -11.91 1.83
N GLN A 13 -22.84 -11.64 1.79
CA GLN A 13 -23.81 -12.49 1.07
C GLN A 13 -23.59 -12.53 -0.46
N PHE A 14 -22.85 -11.57 -1.02
CA PHE A 14 -22.55 -11.50 -2.46
C PHE A 14 -21.21 -12.15 -2.83
N LEU A 15 -20.45 -12.63 -1.84
CA LEU A 15 -19.14 -13.26 -2.06
C LEU A 15 -19.29 -14.77 -2.25
N THR A 16 -18.43 -15.34 -3.10
CA THR A 16 -18.27 -16.81 -3.17
C THR A 16 -17.46 -17.29 -1.97
N GLU A 17 -17.65 -18.56 -1.58
CA GLU A 17 -16.91 -19.16 -0.46
C GLU A 17 -15.39 -19.05 -0.63
N GLU A 18 -14.88 -19.23 -1.85
CA GLU A 18 -13.45 -19.08 -2.16
C GLU A 18 -12.94 -17.66 -1.89
N ARG A 19 -13.72 -16.63 -2.27
CA ARG A 19 -13.33 -15.22 -2.05
C ARG A 19 -13.39 -14.86 -0.58
N LEU A 20 -14.42 -15.32 0.12
CA LEU A 20 -14.56 -15.12 1.55
C LEU A 20 -13.40 -15.77 2.31
N SER A 21 -13.03 -17.00 1.97
CA SER A 21 -11.92 -17.71 2.62
C SER A 21 -10.58 -16.98 2.45
N LYS A 22 -10.32 -16.40 1.27
CA LYS A 22 -9.12 -15.57 1.05
C LYS A 22 -9.16 -14.30 1.90
N ILE A 23 -10.29 -13.61 1.95
CA ILE A 23 -10.44 -12.40 2.78
C ILE A 23 -10.21 -12.72 4.26
N GLU A 24 -10.84 -13.76 4.80
CA GLU A 24 -10.68 -14.15 6.20
C GLU A 24 -9.23 -14.59 6.51
N HIS A 25 -8.56 -15.27 5.58
CA HIS A 25 -7.16 -15.65 5.70
C HIS A 25 -6.22 -14.43 5.74
N PHE A 26 -6.28 -13.55 4.73
CA PHE A 26 -5.36 -12.41 4.61
C PHE A 26 -5.70 -11.25 5.55
N SER A 27 -6.97 -11.06 5.94
CA SER A 27 -7.36 -10.01 6.89
C SER A 27 -6.76 -10.22 8.29
N SER A 28 -6.54 -11.47 8.70
CA SER A 28 -5.94 -11.78 10.01
C SER A 28 -4.45 -11.42 10.09
N GLU A 29 -3.75 -11.42 8.96
CA GLU A 29 -2.34 -11.04 8.83
C GLU A 29 -2.16 -9.58 8.42
N SER A 30 -3.25 -8.87 8.12
CA SER A 30 -3.25 -7.48 7.70
C SER A 30 -2.69 -6.57 8.78
N SER A 31 -1.63 -5.84 8.44
CA SER A 31 -1.02 -4.87 9.35
C SER A 31 -0.95 -3.51 8.68
N ASP A 32 -1.92 -2.65 8.99
CA ASP A 32 -1.85 -1.20 8.74
C ASP A 32 -0.81 -0.52 9.65
N PHE A 33 -0.01 -1.28 10.39
CA PHE A 33 1.08 -0.73 11.20
C PHE A 33 2.24 -0.20 10.35
N VAL A 34 2.44 -0.77 9.16
CA VAL A 34 3.53 -0.41 8.26
C VAL A 34 2.94 0.01 6.93
N LEU A 35 3.19 1.26 6.55
CA LEU A 35 2.80 1.84 5.26
C LEU A 35 4.06 2.04 4.41
N PRO A 36 4.33 1.19 3.42
CA PRO A 36 5.41 1.42 2.47
C PRO A 36 5.13 2.68 1.64
N VAL A 37 6.14 3.54 1.52
CA VAL A 37 6.10 4.76 0.71
C VAL A 37 7.23 4.69 -0.31
N MET A 38 6.89 4.85 -1.59
CA MET A 38 7.83 4.90 -2.69
C MET A 38 8.06 6.35 -3.10
N ASP A 39 9.32 6.74 -3.25
CA ASP A 39 9.73 8.08 -3.68
C ASP A 39 10.19 8.06 -5.15
N ASP A 40 9.38 8.67 -6.03
CA ASP A 40 9.65 8.96 -7.45
C ASP A 40 10.31 7.80 -8.22
N VAL A 41 9.63 6.65 -8.25
CA VAL A 41 10.16 5.42 -8.87
C VAL A 41 10.29 5.59 -10.38
N TYR A 42 11.54 5.69 -10.84
CA TYR A 42 11.88 5.96 -12.25
C TYR A 42 11.50 4.85 -13.24
N GLN A 43 11.73 3.56 -12.92
CA GLN A 43 11.48 2.47 -13.87
C GLN A 43 10.20 1.69 -13.57
N PHE A 44 9.36 1.62 -14.59
CA PHE A 44 8.20 0.74 -14.69
C PHE A 44 8.42 -0.71 -14.15
N ARG A 45 9.55 -1.34 -14.51
CA ARG A 45 9.87 -2.71 -14.07
C ARG A 45 10.05 -2.83 -12.56
N ASN A 46 10.52 -1.75 -11.92
CA ASN A 46 10.65 -1.70 -10.47
C ASN A 46 9.28 -1.61 -9.81
N ALA A 47 8.33 -0.88 -10.41
CA ALA A 47 6.97 -0.77 -9.89
C ALA A 47 6.30 -2.13 -9.71
N ALA A 48 6.32 -2.98 -10.75
CA ALA A 48 5.73 -4.33 -10.66
C ALA A 48 6.45 -5.25 -9.66
N ALA A 49 7.77 -5.10 -9.47
CA ALA A 49 8.52 -5.86 -8.48
C ALA A 49 8.21 -5.39 -7.04
N ILE A 50 8.02 -4.09 -6.85
CA ILE A 50 7.64 -3.51 -5.56
C ILE A 50 6.25 -3.98 -5.17
N ILE A 51 5.26 -3.93 -6.06
CA ILE A 51 3.89 -4.41 -5.76
C ILE A 51 3.89 -5.88 -5.33
N ARG A 52 4.63 -6.74 -6.03
CA ARG A 52 4.76 -8.16 -5.61
C ARG A 52 5.43 -8.32 -4.24
N SER A 53 6.37 -7.45 -3.91
CA SER A 53 7.05 -7.49 -2.60
C SER A 53 6.13 -6.99 -1.49
N VAL A 54 5.37 -5.93 -1.74
CA VAL A 54 4.35 -5.38 -0.83
C VAL A 54 3.28 -6.44 -0.54
N GLU A 55 2.76 -7.09 -1.58
CA GLU A 55 1.82 -8.21 -1.45
C GLU A 55 2.42 -9.39 -0.67
N ALA A 56 3.65 -9.80 -0.98
CA ALA A 56 4.34 -10.89 -0.27
C ALA A 56 4.62 -10.58 1.20
N CYS A 57 4.67 -9.28 1.57
CA CYS A 57 4.78 -8.83 2.96
C CYS A 57 3.40 -8.63 3.65
N ALA A 58 2.30 -9.04 3.01
CA ALA A 58 0.93 -8.86 3.49
C ALA A 58 0.53 -7.39 3.76
N PHE A 59 1.18 -6.45 3.05
CA PHE A 59 0.78 -5.05 3.08
C PHE A 59 -0.34 -4.80 2.07
N HIS A 60 -1.46 -4.27 2.54
CA HIS A 60 -2.63 -4.00 1.70
C HIS A 60 -2.59 -2.63 1.03
N LYS A 61 -1.65 -1.76 1.42
CA LYS A 61 -1.54 -0.41 0.89
C LYS A 61 -0.09 -0.04 0.65
N VAL A 62 0.15 0.71 -0.41
CA VAL A 62 1.41 1.39 -0.69
C VAL A 62 1.14 2.80 -1.17
N VAL A 63 1.94 3.77 -0.73
CA VAL A 63 1.90 5.13 -1.26
C VAL A 63 2.97 5.30 -2.33
N ALA A 64 2.59 5.77 -3.50
CA ALA A 64 3.49 6.21 -4.56
C ALA A 64 3.53 7.75 -4.59
N MET A 65 4.66 8.32 -4.17
CA MET A 65 4.90 9.77 -4.29
C MET A 65 5.53 10.06 -5.65
N GLU A 66 4.83 10.84 -6.47
CA GLU A 66 5.20 11.16 -7.86
C GLU A 66 5.69 12.61 -7.95
N GLU A 67 6.82 12.85 -8.63
CA GLU A 67 7.35 14.20 -8.95
C GLU A 67 7.51 14.35 -10.46
N GLU A 68 8.50 13.65 -11.03
CA GLU A 68 8.76 13.62 -12.47
C GLU A 68 8.26 12.32 -13.10
N ASN A 69 8.21 11.24 -12.31
CA ASN A 69 7.90 9.90 -12.77
C ASN A 69 6.50 9.47 -12.34
N VAL A 70 5.71 8.97 -13.29
CA VAL A 70 4.40 8.39 -13.01
C VAL A 70 4.60 6.94 -12.60
N PHE A 71 4.08 6.58 -11.43
CA PHE A 71 4.00 5.21 -10.96
C PHE A 71 2.90 4.48 -11.72
N ASP A 72 3.27 3.92 -12.86
CA ASP A 72 2.45 2.95 -13.57
C ASP A 72 3.06 1.57 -13.31
N PRO A 73 2.31 0.62 -12.75
CA PRO A 73 2.72 -0.76 -12.65
C PRO A 73 2.12 -1.70 -13.72
N ASN A 74 1.74 -1.32 -14.97
CA ASN A 74 1.50 -2.20 -16.17
C ASN A 74 1.14 -3.61 -15.76
N LEU A 75 -0.08 -3.65 -15.25
CA LEU A 75 -0.63 -4.76 -14.51
C LEU A 75 -0.87 -5.98 -15.41
N THR A 76 -0.64 -5.85 -16.72
CA THR A 76 -0.63 -6.97 -17.68
C THR A 76 0.42 -8.03 -17.34
N VAL A 77 1.46 -7.68 -16.57
CA VAL A 77 2.55 -8.60 -16.18
C VAL A 77 2.38 -9.13 -14.75
N THR A 78 1.58 -8.48 -13.90
CA THR A 78 1.23 -8.97 -12.57
C THR A 78 0.08 -9.96 -12.72
N LYS A 79 0.34 -11.24 -12.52
CA LYS A 79 -0.68 -12.29 -12.64
C LYS A 79 -1.64 -12.25 -11.44
N GLY A 80 -2.42 -11.18 -11.26
CA GLY A 80 -3.46 -11.04 -10.23
C GLY A 80 -3.05 -10.33 -8.92
N ALA A 81 -1.81 -9.83 -8.81
CA ALA A 81 -1.32 -9.12 -7.62
C ALA A 81 -1.99 -7.75 -7.40
N GLU A 82 -2.50 -7.16 -8.47
CA GLU A 82 -3.31 -5.93 -8.43
C GLU A 82 -4.64 -6.06 -7.67
N THR A 83 -5.03 -7.28 -7.30
CA THR A 83 -6.31 -7.52 -6.64
C THR A 83 -6.30 -7.18 -5.15
N TRP A 84 -5.12 -7.15 -4.50
CA TRP A 84 -4.99 -7.14 -3.03
C TRP A 84 -4.21 -5.94 -2.45
N VAL A 85 -3.49 -5.19 -3.28
CA VAL A 85 -2.71 -4.03 -2.84
C VAL A 85 -3.28 -2.74 -3.43
N GLU A 86 -3.77 -1.87 -2.56
CA GLU A 86 -4.18 -0.51 -2.91
C GLU A 86 -2.94 0.37 -3.15
N VAL A 87 -2.88 1.02 -4.30
CA VAL A 87 -1.84 2.02 -4.62
C VAL A 87 -2.43 3.41 -4.48
N GLU A 88 -2.04 4.11 -3.42
CA GLU A 88 -2.38 5.51 -3.20
C GLU A 88 -1.34 6.40 -3.87
N LYS A 89 -1.75 7.25 -4.81
CA LYS A 89 -0.85 8.20 -5.48
C LYS A 89 -0.91 9.56 -4.81
N MET A 90 0.26 10.13 -4.53
CA MET A 90 0.39 11.46 -3.94
C MET A 90 1.45 12.26 -4.68
N SER A 91 1.34 13.59 -4.67
CA SER A 91 2.43 14.44 -5.14
C SER A 91 3.60 14.39 -4.16
N LYS A 92 4.83 14.35 -4.66
CA LYS A 92 6.02 14.40 -3.81
C LYS A 92 6.23 15.82 -3.27
N ASN A 93 5.67 16.10 -2.11
CA ASN A 93 5.91 17.33 -1.38
C ASN A 93 5.78 17.11 0.13
N ILE A 94 6.21 18.10 0.90
CA ILE A 94 6.17 18.08 2.37
C ILE A 94 4.72 17.95 2.87
N ALA A 95 3.74 18.50 2.15
CA ALA A 95 2.33 18.41 2.56
C ALA A 95 1.82 16.97 2.51
N SER A 96 2.22 16.18 1.51
CA SER A 96 1.90 14.75 1.43
C SER A 96 2.54 13.95 2.56
N LEU A 97 3.80 14.24 2.91
CA LEU A 97 4.45 13.62 4.07
C LEU A 97 3.76 14.00 5.38
N GLN A 98 3.40 15.27 5.54
CA GLN A 98 2.66 15.74 6.70
C GLN A 98 1.30 15.04 6.81
N ASN A 99 0.61 14.86 5.69
CA ASN A 99 -0.65 14.14 5.65
C ASN A 99 -0.49 12.68 6.13
N ILE A 100 0.59 12.00 5.75
CA ILE A 100 0.91 10.65 6.27
C ILE A 100 1.20 10.69 7.77
N LYS A 101 1.96 11.68 8.25
CA LYS A 101 2.25 11.86 9.68
C LYS A 101 0.96 12.12 10.49
N ASP A 102 0.04 12.91 9.95
CA ASP A 102 -1.26 13.24 10.57
C ASP A 102 -2.19 12.03 10.65
N ARG A 103 -1.99 11.00 9.81
CA ARG A 103 -2.66 9.69 9.94
C ARG A 103 -2.12 8.86 11.13
N GLY A 104 -1.09 9.35 11.84
CA GLY A 104 -0.52 8.71 13.03
C GLY A 104 0.75 7.90 12.78
N TYR A 105 1.30 7.92 11.56
CA TYR A 105 2.51 7.19 11.22
C TYR A 105 3.79 7.93 11.65
N LYS A 106 4.79 7.15 12.08
CA LYS A 106 6.18 7.63 12.16
C LYS A 106 6.87 7.33 10.85
N ILE A 107 7.50 8.35 10.26
CA ILE A 107 8.15 8.22 8.96
C ILE A 107 9.61 7.81 9.17
N LEU A 108 9.99 6.67 8.61
CA LEU A 108 11.38 6.21 8.53
C LEU A 108 11.85 6.31 7.08
N ALA A 109 12.89 7.10 6.83
CA ALA A 109 13.50 7.21 5.51
C ALA A 109 14.71 6.28 5.40
N VAL A 110 14.85 5.60 4.26
CA VAL A 110 16.04 4.84 3.92
C VAL A 110 16.90 5.72 2.99
N SER A 111 18.11 6.05 3.43
CA SER A 111 19.07 6.82 2.65
C SER A 111 20.40 6.08 2.56
N LEU A 112 21.10 6.24 1.42
CA LEU A 112 22.45 5.73 1.22
C LEU A 112 23.51 6.56 1.97
N GLU A 113 23.14 7.73 2.50
CA GLU A 113 24.04 8.58 3.27
C GLU A 113 24.26 8.05 4.69
N LYS A 114 25.52 8.05 5.15
CA LYS A 114 25.92 7.56 6.49
C LYS A 114 25.30 8.33 7.67
N LYS A 115 24.62 9.46 7.45
CA LYS A 115 23.99 10.29 8.49
C LYS A 115 22.49 10.41 8.23
N CYS A 116 21.76 9.31 8.41
CA CYS A 116 20.31 9.38 8.45
C CYS A 116 19.88 9.91 9.84
N ARG A 117 19.29 11.11 9.89
CA ARG A 117 18.58 11.61 11.08
C ARG A 117 17.10 11.31 10.90
N ASP A 118 16.45 10.82 11.95
CA ASP A 118 15.01 10.60 11.96
C ASP A 118 14.28 11.88 11.55
N ALA A 119 13.36 11.77 10.60
CA ALA A 119 12.48 12.86 10.19
C ALA A 119 11.50 13.15 11.35
N SER A 120 11.97 13.97 12.29
CA SER A 120 11.31 14.28 13.56
C SER A 120 10.04 15.11 13.37
#